data_AF-A0A077ZLW9-F1
#
_entry.id   AF-A0A077ZLW9-F1
#
_cell.length_a   1.000
_cell.length_b   1.000
_cell.length_c   1.000
_cell.angle_alpha   90.00
_cell.angle_beta   90.00
_cell.angle_gamma   90.00
#
_symmetry.space_group_name_H-M   'P 1'
#
loop_
_entity.id
_entity.type
_entity.pdbx_description
1 polymer ?
#
loop_
_entity_poly.entity_id
_entity_poly.type
_entity_poly.pdbx_seq_one_letter_code
_entity_poly.pdbx_strand_id
1 'polypeptide(L)'
;MCALCSPREPKHAATFALSVYAAIEKKDWDKRMKTCDWEVTTRDFKTLEEMDEFFLEFIPLATLAPDYIGANLGMFFMMLGKQIDPNYYQQWAQARMLAFLRVQGNASYEPSQVSIASTLDWHCGIVLSSASDKSLDFRRATISVINAAMSIVNFDKVAAQAWLLLRFAKMTGFALILNYLMLDIPHPILFDKYLEQDKYHLNEAIDLWNLTGAADKPYIRLIREGMDNLYGWNCHTKTRLYSMAIGKTACEINRTLACH
;
A
#
# COMPACT_ATOMS: atom_id res chain seq x y z
N MET A 1 35.19 10.29 6.88
CA MET A 1 34.33 10.52 8.07
C MET A 1 32.96 10.94 7.56
N CYS A 2 32.00 10.01 7.51
CA CYS A 2 30.64 10.30 7.08
C CYS A 2 29.82 10.71 8.30
N ALA A 3 29.27 11.92 8.31
CA ALA A 3 28.57 12.52 9.45
C ALA A 3 27.18 11.91 9.75
N LEU A 4 26.93 10.66 9.31
CA LEU A 4 25.62 10.00 9.36
C LEU A 4 25.54 8.83 10.36
N CYS A 5 26.58 8.62 11.19
CA CYS A 5 26.64 7.51 12.15
C CYS A 5 26.45 7.95 13.61
N SER A 6 25.46 8.80 13.91
CA SER A 6 25.06 9.10 15.30
C SER A 6 23.57 8.78 15.50
N PRO A 7 23.19 8.04 16.56
CA PRO A 7 21.79 7.77 16.89
C PRO A 7 21.15 9.03 17.44
N ARG A 8 20.79 9.94 16.52
CA ARG A 8 20.09 11.20 16.80
C ARG A 8 19.13 11.48 15.65
N GLU A 9 17.84 11.37 15.96
CA GLU A 9 16.75 12.27 15.58
C GLU A 9 15.54 11.66 14.83
N PRO A 10 14.35 11.66 15.48
CA PRO A 10 13.03 11.51 14.85
C PRO A 10 12.73 12.45 13.68
N LYS A 11 13.59 13.44 13.42
CA LYS A 11 13.44 14.41 12.33
C LYS A 11 13.40 13.74 10.96
N HIS A 12 14.07 12.61 10.75
CA HIS A 12 14.14 11.98 9.43
C HIS A 12 12.79 11.50 8.89
N ALA A 13 11.87 10.99 9.70
CA ALA A 13 10.57 10.53 9.19
C ALA A 13 9.61 11.68 8.87
N ALA A 14 9.57 12.74 9.69
CA ALA A 14 8.85 13.97 9.38
C ALA A 14 9.43 14.64 8.13
N THR A 15 10.75 14.87 8.08
CA THR A 15 11.44 15.42 6.90
C THR A 15 11.19 14.59 5.63
N PHE A 16 10.92 13.30 5.78
CA PHE A 16 10.67 12.39 4.67
C PHE A 16 9.20 12.28 4.27
N ALA A 17 8.25 12.36 5.21
CA ALA A 17 6.86 12.62 4.88
C ALA A 17 6.73 13.99 4.18
N LEU A 18 7.40 15.01 4.70
CA LEU A 18 7.55 16.32 4.06
C LEU A 18 8.19 16.20 2.68
N SER A 19 9.15 15.29 2.44
CA SER A 19 9.75 15.13 1.12
C SER A 19 8.79 14.51 0.09
N VAL A 20 7.89 13.60 0.52
CA VAL A 20 6.78 13.12 -0.33
C VAL A 20 5.91 14.29 -0.78
N TYR A 21 5.56 15.19 0.14
CA TYR A 21 4.70 16.32 -0.16
C TYR A 21 5.41 17.46 -0.90
N ALA A 22 6.67 17.75 -0.58
CA ALA A 22 7.51 18.74 -1.26
C ALA A 22 7.82 18.33 -2.71
N ALA A 23 7.81 17.03 -3.02
CA ALA A 23 7.93 16.52 -4.38
C ALA A 23 6.65 16.73 -5.23
N ILE A 24 5.51 17.09 -4.62
CA ILE A 24 4.28 17.45 -5.33
C ILE A 24 4.34 18.95 -5.62
N GLU A 25 4.76 19.34 -6.84
CA GLU A 25 4.96 20.74 -7.21
C GLU A 25 3.73 21.62 -6.90
N LYS A 26 3.99 22.77 -6.24
CA LYS A 26 2.99 23.75 -5.79
C LYS A 26 2.02 24.22 -6.89
N LYS A 27 2.42 24.13 -8.17
CA LYS A 27 1.63 24.60 -9.33
C LYS A 27 0.52 23.65 -9.78
N ASP A 28 0.57 22.39 -9.36
CA ASP A 28 -0.42 21.39 -9.77
C ASP A 28 -1.51 21.15 -8.71
N TRP A 29 -1.30 21.67 -7.50
CA TRP A 29 -2.23 21.53 -6.37
C TRP A 29 -3.59 22.18 -6.64
N ASP A 30 -3.66 23.44 -7.08
CA ASP A 30 -4.94 24.13 -7.31
C ASP A 30 -5.77 23.50 -8.44
N LYS A 31 -5.11 22.94 -9.45
CA LYS A 31 -5.77 22.25 -10.57
C LYS A 31 -6.29 20.88 -10.12
N ARG A 32 -5.53 20.18 -9.29
CA ARG A 32 -5.86 18.84 -8.80
C ARG A 32 -6.89 18.84 -7.68
N MET A 33 -6.90 19.87 -6.82
CA MET A 33 -7.93 20.12 -5.80
C MET A 33 -9.31 20.34 -6.44
N LYS A 34 -9.38 20.95 -7.64
CA LYS A 34 -10.65 21.19 -8.36
C LYS A 34 -11.25 19.94 -9.03
N THR A 35 -10.43 18.93 -9.33
CA THR A 35 -10.89 17.67 -9.97
C THR A 35 -11.16 16.55 -8.96
N CYS A 36 -10.96 16.85 -7.69
CA CYS A 36 -10.98 15.91 -6.60
C CYS A 36 -12.16 16.29 -5.70
N ASP A 37 -13.22 15.50 -5.72
CA ASP A 37 -14.38 15.66 -4.84
C ASP A 37 -13.95 15.34 -3.40
N TRP A 38 -13.31 16.30 -2.74
CA TRP A 38 -12.84 16.24 -1.37
C TRP A 38 -13.91 16.87 -0.48
N GLU A 39 -14.79 16.03 0.05
CA GLU A 39 -15.44 16.31 1.34
C GLU A 39 -14.48 16.05 2.52
N VAL A 40 -13.15 15.95 2.29
CA VAL A 40 -12.17 16.33 3.33
C VAL A 40 -12.08 17.85 3.28
N THR A 41 -13.09 18.44 3.90
CA THR A 41 -13.24 19.86 4.13
C THR A 41 -12.05 20.40 4.94
N THR A 42 -11.49 21.51 4.46
CA THR A 42 -11.06 22.69 5.25
C THR A 42 -9.62 22.91 5.72
N ARG A 43 -8.57 22.35 5.10
CA ARG A 43 -7.22 22.93 5.29
C ARG A 43 -6.40 23.02 4.01
N ASP A 44 -6.21 24.25 3.53
CA ASP A 44 -5.13 24.61 2.62
C ASP A 44 -3.84 24.75 3.43
N PHE A 45 -2.86 23.87 3.24
CA PHE A 45 -1.52 24.09 3.78
C PHE A 45 -0.78 25.09 2.89
N LYS A 46 -0.50 26.28 3.43
CA LYS A 46 0.23 27.37 2.77
C LYS A 46 1.73 27.21 2.90
N THR A 47 2.19 26.56 3.97
CA THR A 47 3.60 26.35 4.28
C THR A 47 3.90 24.91 4.70
N LEU A 48 5.19 24.53 4.67
CA LEU A 48 5.64 23.21 5.14
C LEU A 48 5.37 23.06 6.64
N GLU A 49 5.49 24.16 7.40
CA GLU A 49 5.23 24.19 8.84
C GLU A 49 3.76 23.89 9.16
N GLU A 50 2.80 24.43 8.40
CA GLU A 50 1.37 24.13 8.62
C GLU A 50 1.03 22.64 8.36
N MET A 51 1.73 22.04 7.40
CA MET A 51 1.60 20.62 7.08
C MET A 51 2.31 19.75 8.11
N ASP A 52 3.50 20.16 8.57
CA ASP A 52 4.20 19.55 9.69
C ASP A 52 3.32 19.54 10.93
N GLU A 53 2.75 20.69 11.31
CA GLU A 53 1.85 20.82 12.45
C GLU A 53 0.65 19.88 12.34
N PHE A 54 0.07 19.74 11.14
CA PHE A 54 -1.02 18.80 10.90
C PHE A 54 -0.59 17.34 11.07
N PHE A 55 0.52 16.91 10.45
CA PHE A 55 0.95 15.51 10.55
C PHE A 55 1.58 15.16 11.90
N LEU A 56 2.15 16.14 12.61
CA LEU A 56 2.63 15.98 13.98
C LEU A 56 1.51 15.57 14.94
N GLU A 57 0.27 15.97 14.68
CA GLU A 57 -0.90 15.54 15.45
C GLU A 57 -1.19 14.03 15.28
N PHE A 58 -0.90 13.48 14.10
CA PHE A 58 -1.22 12.10 13.75
C PHE A 58 -0.05 11.11 13.88
N ILE A 59 1.17 11.62 14.02
CA ILE A 59 2.38 10.82 14.19
C ILE A 59 3.14 11.36 15.40
N PRO A 60 3.11 10.69 16.57
CA PRO A 60 3.75 11.17 17.79
C PRO A 60 5.28 10.98 17.77
N LEU A 61 5.95 11.49 16.72
CA LEU A 61 7.36 11.29 16.39
C LEU A 61 8.30 11.62 17.56
N ALA A 62 7.97 12.63 18.38
CA ALA A 62 8.80 13.07 19.49
C ALA A 62 8.97 12.02 20.61
N THR A 63 8.10 10.99 20.65
CA THR A 63 8.08 9.97 21.72
C THR A 63 8.35 8.55 21.23
N LEU A 64 8.49 8.36 19.92
CA LEU A 64 8.68 7.03 19.35
C LEU A 64 10.11 6.54 19.56
N ALA A 65 10.22 5.29 20.02
CA ALA A 65 11.50 4.59 20.02
C ALA A 65 12.05 4.47 18.57
N PRO A 66 13.38 4.44 18.37
CA PRO A 66 13.97 4.50 17.02
C PRO A 66 13.47 3.44 16.04
N ASP A 67 13.16 2.24 16.52
CA ASP A 67 12.64 1.13 15.72
C ASP A 67 11.20 1.34 15.23
N TYR A 68 10.40 2.09 15.99
CA TYR A 68 9.07 2.50 15.55
C TYR A 68 9.11 3.56 14.44
N ILE A 69 10.21 4.31 14.28
CA ILE A 69 10.34 5.30 13.21
C ILE A 69 10.32 4.60 11.85
N GLY A 70 11.21 3.61 11.65
CA GLY A 70 11.23 2.82 10.42
C GLY A 70 9.94 2.04 10.22
N ALA A 71 9.36 1.51 11.29
CA ALA A 71 8.12 0.75 11.16
C ALA A 71 6.91 1.61 10.78
N ASN A 72 6.78 2.82 11.33
CA ASN A 72 5.77 3.80 10.91
C ASN A 72 6.01 4.28 9.47
N LEU A 73 7.27 4.38 9.04
CA LEU A 73 7.55 4.68 7.64
C LEU A 73 7.02 3.57 6.71
N GLY A 74 7.25 2.32 7.07
CA GLY A 74 6.65 1.17 6.38
C GLY A 74 5.11 1.27 6.35
N MET A 75 4.49 1.61 7.47
CA MET A 75 3.04 1.82 7.57
C MET A 75 2.54 2.91 6.62
N PHE A 76 3.25 4.04 6.52
CA PHE A 76 2.93 5.12 5.58
C PHE A 76 2.94 4.61 4.14
N PHE A 77 3.98 3.86 3.74
CA PHE A 77 4.06 3.28 2.40
C PHE A 77 2.89 2.33 2.10
N MET A 78 2.44 1.57 3.09
CA MET A 78 1.30 0.66 2.93
C MET A 78 -0.01 1.39 2.59
N MET A 79 -0.14 2.68 2.92
CA MET A 79 -1.31 3.49 2.55
C MET A 79 -1.47 3.62 1.03
N LEU A 80 -0.40 3.42 0.25
CA LEU A 80 -0.50 3.37 -1.22
C LEU A 80 -1.43 2.27 -1.74
N GLY A 81 -1.53 1.16 -1.00
CA GLY A 81 -2.20 -0.04 -1.46
C GLY A 81 -3.42 -0.44 -0.66
N LYS A 82 -3.65 0.19 0.49
CA LYS A 82 -4.61 -0.26 1.48
C LYS A 82 -5.80 0.67 1.58
N GLN A 83 -6.98 0.14 1.26
CA GLN A 83 -8.25 0.75 1.67
C GLN A 83 -8.46 0.54 3.17
N ILE A 84 -8.64 1.63 3.91
CA ILE A 84 -8.80 1.62 5.37
C ILE A 84 -10.26 1.37 5.73
N ASP A 85 -10.48 0.36 6.57
CA ASP A 85 -11.76 0.08 7.22
C ASP A 85 -11.55 0.24 8.73
N PRO A 86 -12.23 1.20 9.40
CA PRO A 86 -12.07 1.44 10.83
C PRO A 86 -12.26 0.17 11.68
N ASN A 87 -13.15 -0.76 11.26
CA ASN A 87 -13.45 -1.96 12.03
C ASN A 87 -12.29 -2.97 12.06
N TYR A 88 -11.43 -2.96 11.03
CA TYR A 88 -10.32 -3.91 10.90
C TYR A 88 -8.95 -3.24 10.94
N TYR A 89 -8.91 -1.90 11.06
CA TYR A 89 -7.67 -1.14 10.98
C TYR A 89 -6.67 -1.55 12.06
N GLN A 90 -7.09 -1.63 13.34
CA GLN A 90 -6.18 -1.93 14.44
C GLN A 90 -5.49 -3.29 14.28
N GLN A 91 -6.25 -4.34 13.94
CA GLN A 91 -5.70 -5.68 13.73
C GLN A 91 -4.71 -5.69 12.55
N TRP A 92 -5.08 -5.03 11.45
CA TRP A 92 -4.21 -4.88 10.30
C TRP A 92 -2.94 -4.09 10.64
N ALA A 93 -3.07 -2.97 11.36
CA ALA A 93 -1.98 -2.08 11.72
C ALA A 93 -0.99 -2.76 12.67
N GLN A 94 -1.46 -3.47 13.69
CA GLN A 94 -0.61 -4.26 14.58
C GLN A 94 0.17 -5.32 13.82
N ALA A 95 -0.49 -6.09 12.93
CA ALA A 95 0.18 -7.13 12.15
C ALA A 95 1.25 -6.57 11.21
N ARG A 96 1.02 -5.38 10.62
CA ARG A 96 1.98 -4.73 9.72
C ARG A 96 3.12 -4.04 10.48
N MET A 97 2.81 -3.37 11.58
CA MET A 97 3.80 -2.80 12.49
C MET A 97 4.76 -3.89 12.98
N LEU A 98 4.22 -5.03 13.44
CA LEU A 98 5.01 -6.19 13.84
C LEU A 98 5.93 -6.68 12.71
N ALA A 99 5.41 -6.78 11.48
CA ALA A 99 6.21 -7.20 10.33
C ALA A 99 7.38 -6.23 10.07
N PHE A 100 7.15 -4.92 10.17
CA PHE A 100 8.21 -3.93 9.98
C PHE A 100 9.22 -3.88 11.13
N LEU A 101 8.79 -4.07 12.38
CA LEU A 101 9.70 -4.19 13.52
C LEU A 101 10.61 -5.42 13.40
N ARG A 102 10.06 -6.55 12.95
CA ARG A 102 10.82 -7.79 12.77
C ARG A 102 11.90 -7.68 11.67
N VAL A 103 11.59 -7.07 10.52
CA VAL A 103 12.59 -6.92 9.44
C VAL A 103 13.73 -5.97 9.81
N GLN A 104 13.51 -5.06 10.76
CA GLN A 104 14.56 -4.16 11.28
C GLN A 104 15.58 -4.86 12.19
N GLY A 105 15.48 -6.18 12.39
CA GLY A 105 16.49 -6.98 13.10
C GLY A 105 16.01 -7.55 14.43
N ASN A 106 14.78 -7.26 14.84
CA ASN A 106 14.21 -7.73 16.09
C ASN A 106 13.16 -8.83 15.82
N ALA A 107 13.61 -9.97 15.29
CA ALA A 107 12.72 -11.09 14.94
C ALA A 107 11.92 -11.63 16.13
N SER A 108 12.41 -11.40 17.35
CA SER A 108 11.80 -11.78 18.63
C SER A 108 10.64 -10.89 19.08
N TYR A 109 10.25 -9.87 18.30
CA TYR A 109 9.06 -9.08 18.64
C TYR A 109 7.82 -9.98 18.65
N GLU A 110 7.07 -9.94 19.74
CA GLU A 110 5.79 -10.58 19.91
C GLU A 110 4.65 -9.58 19.69
N PRO A 111 3.45 -10.03 19.25
CA PRO A 111 2.30 -9.16 19.04
C PRO A 111 1.96 -8.31 20.27
N SER A 112 2.15 -8.84 21.49
CA SER A 112 1.89 -8.14 22.75
C SER A 112 2.80 -6.95 23.03
N GLN A 113 3.94 -6.85 22.34
CA GLN A 113 4.91 -5.77 22.49
C GLN A 113 4.64 -4.59 21.55
N VAL A 114 3.71 -4.75 20.60
CA VAL A 114 3.36 -3.70 19.64
C VAL A 114 2.33 -2.76 20.26
N SER A 115 2.78 -1.55 20.58
CA SER A 115 1.91 -0.48 21.06
C SER A 115 1.06 0.07 19.92
N ILE A 116 -0.28 -0.05 20.03
CA ILE A 116 -1.22 0.57 19.08
C ILE A 116 -1.04 2.10 19.06
N ALA A 117 -0.77 2.72 20.22
CA ALA A 117 -0.54 4.15 20.33
C ALA A 117 0.72 4.62 19.57
N SER A 118 1.58 3.68 19.20
CA SER A 118 2.79 3.93 18.41
C SER A 118 2.59 3.64 16.92
N THR A 119 1.36 3.34 16.48
CA THR A 119 0.99 3.16 15.08
C THR A 119 0.35 4.44 14.52
N LEU A 120 0.39 4.58 13.20
CA LEU A 120 -0.32 5.63 12.47
C LEU A 120 -1.81 5.66 12.88
N ASP A 121 -2.36 6.84 13.16
CA ASP A 121 -3.78 6.96 13.46
C ASP A 121 -4.65 6.58 12.24
N TRP A 122 -5.80 5.96 12.49
CA TRP A 122 -6.66 5.46 11.42
C TRP A 122 -7.29 6.58 10.57
N HIS A 123 -7.56 7.77 11.15
CA HIS A 123 -8.04 8.92 10.38
C HIS A 123 -6.96 9.40 9.40
N CYS A 124 -5.70 9.44 9.86
CA CYS A 124 -4.57 9.74 8.98
C CYS A 124 -4.45 8.70 7.87
N GLY A 125 -4.59 7.41 8.22
CA GLY A 125 -4.60 6.34 7.23
C GLY A 125 -5.68 6.51 6.15
N ILE A 126 -6.90 6.94 6.52
CA ILE A 126 -7.98 7.23 5.57
C ILE A 126 -7.58 8.36 4.62
N VAL A 127 -7.05 9.47 5.16
CA VAL A 127 -6.62 10.62 4.36
C VAL A 127 -5.55 10.19 3.35
N LEU A 128 -4.53 9.45 3.80
CA LEU A 128 -3.45 8.97 2.93
C LEU A 128 -3.90 7.95 1.89
N SER A 129 -4.79 7.01 2.27
CA SER A 129 -5.39 6.06 1.34
C SER A 129 -6.20 6.78 0.26
N SER A 130 -7.03 7.75 0.66
CA SER A 130 -7.85 8.56 -0.25
C SER A 130 -6.98 9.38 -1.20
N ALA A 131 -5.92 10.02 -0.69
CA ALA A 131 -4.96 10.74 -1.51
C ALA A 131 -4.29 9.79 -2.53
N SER A 132 -3.93 8.58 -2.12
CA SER A 132 -3.39 7.56 -3.01
C SER A 132 -4.37 7.10 -4.10
N ASP A 133 -5.66 6.97 -3.77
CA ASP A 133 -6.69 6.61 -4.75
C ASP A 133 -6.86 7.70 -5.81
N LYS A 134 -6.85 8.97 -5.38
CA LYS A 134 -7.19 10.10 -6.25
C LYS A 134 -6.00 10.72 -6.98
N SER A 135 -4.77 10.57 -6.47
CA SER A 135 -3.59 11.25 -7.00
C SER A 135 -2.51 10.28 -7.46
N LEU A 136 -2.27 10.25 -8.78
CA LEU A 136 -1.13 9.53 -9.36
C LEU A 136 0.20 10.13 -8.91
N ASP A 137 0.28 11.45 -8.73
CA ASP A 137 1.51 12.12 -8.31
C ASP A 137 1.85 11.80 -6.87
N PHE A 138 0.85 11.73 -5.99
CA PHE A 138 1.07 11.29 -4.61
C PHE A 138 1.63 9.86 -4.59
N ARG A 139 1.07 8.97 -5.42
CA ARG A 139 1.60 7.60 -5.58
C ARG A 139 3.05 7.62 -6.09
N ARG A 140 3.35 8.37 -7.14
CA ARG A 140 4.70 8.49 -7.72
C ARG A 140 5.71 9.08 -6.74
N ALA A 141 5.34 10.14 -6.02
CA ALA A 141 6.18 10.75 -5.00
C ALA A 141 6.49 9.76 -3.88
N THR A 142 5.47 9.07 -3.35
CA THR A 142 5.67 8.05 -2.32
C THR A 142 6.53 6.89 -2.84
N ILE A 143 6.35 6.45 -4.09
CA ILE A 143 7.18 5.41 -4.71
C ILE A 143 8.64 5.85 -4.85
N SER A 144 8.88 7.09 -5.30
CA SER A 144 10.22 7.69 -5.36
C SER A 144 10.91 7.66 -3.99
N VAL A 145 10.13 7.97 -2.96
CA VAL A 145 10.53 7.97 -1.57
C VAL A 145 10.84 6.54 -1.08
N ILE A 146 10.01 5.54 -1.36
CA ILE A 146 10.34 4.12 -1.07
C ILE A 146 11.67 3.73 -1.74
N ASN A 147 11.86 4.10 -3.00
CA ASN A 147 13.10 3.81 -3.72
C ASN A 147 14.33 4.51 -3.12
N ALA A 148 14.18 5.75 -2.64
CA ALA A 148 15.24 6.45 -1.94
C ALA A 148 15.59 5.73 -0.62
N ALA A 149 14.58 5.27 0.14
CA ALA A 149 14.79 4.55 1.40
C ALA A 149 15.55 3.23 1.22
N MET A 150 15.48 2.58 0.05
CA MET A 150 16.29 1.40 -0.28
C MET A 150 17.81 1.64 -0.17
N SER A 151 18.25 2.90 -0.31
CA SER A 151 19.67 3.27 -0.23
C SER A 151 20.11 3.73 1.18
N ILE A 152 19.17 3.78 2.15
CA ILE A 152 19.46 4.29 3.49
C ILE A 152 19.56 3.11 4.46
N VAL A 153 20.72 2.99 5.11
CA VAL A 153 20.96 1.99 6.15
C VAL A 153 19.89 2.10 7.25
N ASN A 154 19.33 0.96 7.66
CA ASN A 154 18.21 0.79 8.61
C ASN A 154 16.81 0.90 7.99
N PHE A 155 16.65 1.57 6.86
CA PHE A 155 15.36 1.70 6.16
C PHE A 155 15.26 0.80 4.93
N ASP A 156 16.39 0.33 4.40
CA ASP A 156 16.49 -0.59 3.27
C ASP A 156 15.57 -1.81 3.43
N LYS A 157 15.60 -2.47 4.60
CA LYS A 157 14.76 -3.64 4.90
C LYS A 157 13.28 -3.30 5.02
N VAL A 158 12.96 -2.13 5.59
CA VAL A 158 11.58 -1.64 5.68
C VAL A 158 11.02 -1.35 4.29
N ALA A 159 11.78 -0.64 3.46
CA ALA A 159 11.40 -0.31 2.09
C ALA A 159 11.24 -1.57 1.22
N ALA A 160 12.16 -2.53 1.34
CA ALA A 160 12.06 -3.82 0.66
C ALA A 160 10.81 -4.60 1.09
N GLN A 161 10.52 -4.61 2.39
CA GLN A 161 9.32 -5.24 2.94
C GLN A 161 8.03 -4.54 2.47
N ALA A 162 8.04 -3.20 2.39
CA ALA A 162 6.90 -2.44 1.87
C ALA A 162 6.64 -2.76 0.40
N TRP A 163 7.68 -2.81 -0.45
CA TRP A 163 7.56 -3.25 -1.84
C TRP A 163 6.97 -4.65 -1.95
N LEU A 164 7.47 -5.60 -1.17
CA LEU A 164 6.95 -6.97 -1.16
C LEU A 164 5.45 -7.00 -0.81
N LEU A 165 5.04 -6.23 0.20
CA LEU A 165 3.64 -6.17 0.66
C LEU A 165 2.73 -5.36 -0.27
N LEU A 166 3.28 -4.46 -1.09
CA LEU A 166 2.56 -3.68 -2.10
C LEU A 166 2.37 -4.44 -3.43
N ARG A 167 2.90 -5.67 -3.56
CA ARG A 167 2.63 -6.50 -4.74
C ARG A 167 1.13 -6.77 -4.85
N PHE A 168 0.58 -6.47 -6.02
CA PHE A 168 -0.85 -6.50 -6.31
C PHE A 168 -1.70 -5.61 -5.39
N ALA A 169 -1.10 -4.56 -4.83
CA ALA A 169 -1.83 -3.52 -4.12
C ALA A 169 -2.94 -2.96 -4.99
N LYS A 170 -4.15 -2.88 -4.42
CA LYS A 170 -5.39 -2.51 -5.12
C LYS A 170 -5.75 -3.46 -6.29
N MET A 171 -5.01 -4.53 -6.55
CA MET A 171 -5.29 -5.50 -7.62
C MET A 171 -5.46 -6.91 -7.08
N THR A 172 -5.81 -7.04 -5.79
CA THR A 172 -5.93 -8.34 -5.12
C THR A 172 -6.90 -9.27 -5.84
N GLY A 173 -8.02 -8.74 -6.35
CA GLY A 173 -8.98 -9.53 -7.12
C GLY A 173 -8.38 -10.13 -8.40
N PHE A 174 -7.62 -9.32 -9.14
CA PHE A 174 -6.90 -9.77 -10.34
C PHE A 174 -5.82 -10.80 -10.00
N ALA A 175 -5.06 -10.59 -8.92
CA ALA A 175 -4.07 -11.55 -8.43
C ALA A 175 -4.68 -12.92 -8.11
N LEU A 176 -5.87 -12.95 -7.49
CA LEU A 176 -6.61 -14.18 -7.21
C LEU A 176 -7.04 -14.89 -8.49
N ILE A 177 -7.50 -14.14 -9.50
CA ILE A 177 -7.86 -14.70 -10.82
C ILE A 177 -6.64 -15.36 -11.46
N LEU A 178 -5.50 -14.65 -11.51
CA LEU A 178 -4.27 -15.21 -12.06
C LEU A 178 -3.86 -16.51 -11.32
N ASN A 179 -3.86 -16.48 -9.99
CA ASN A 179 -3.37 -17.61 -9.19
C ASN A 179 -4.30 -18.83 -9.18
N TYR A 180 -5.62 -18.63 -9.22
CA TYR A 180 -6.57 -19.73 -9.04
C TYR A 180 -7.33 -20.14 -10.30
N LEU A 181 -7.42 -19.25 -11.30
CA LEU A 181 -8.16 -19.52 -12.52
C LEU A 181 -7.29 -19.62 -13.76
N MET A 182 -6.05 -19.09 -13.74
CA MET A 182 -5.22 -19.03 -14.93
C MET A 182 -3.85 -19.69 -14.78
N LEU A 183 -3.49 -20.17 -13.59
CA LEU A 183 -2.19 -20.78 -13.34
C LEU A 183 -2.11 -22.15 -14.03
N ASP A 184 -1.07 -22.37 -14.82
CA ASP A 184 -0.73 -23.56 -15.61
C ASP A 184 -1.79 -24.00 -16.63
N ILE A 185 -2.99 -24.33 -16.16
CA ILE A 185 -4.14 -24.73 -16.97
C ILE A 185 -5.32 -23.84 -16.57
N PRO A 186 -5.85 -23.01 -17.49
CA PRO A 186 -7.01 -22.17 -17.21
C PRO A 186 -8.21 -23.00 -16.71
N HIS A 187 -8.81 -22.57 -15.61
CA HIS A 187 -9.97 -23.24 -15.02
C HIS A 187 -11.16 -23.18 -15.99
N PRO A 188 -11.89 -24.30 -16.20
CA PRO A 188 -12.97 -24.38 -17.20
C PRO A 188 -14.08 -23.31 -17.06
N ILE A 189 -14.28 -22.79 -15.84
CA ILE A 189 -15.24 -21.70 -15.58
C ILE A 189 -14.98 -20.46 -16.44
N LEU A 190 -13.72 -20.20 -16.81
CA LEU A 190 -13.37 -19.10 -17.71
C LEU A 190 -13.94 -19.28 -19.12
N PHE A 191 -14.47 -20.44 -19.48
CA PHE A 191 -15.16 -20.69 -20.76
C PHE A 191 -16.69 -20.61 -20.64
N ASP A 192 -17.24 -20.44 -19.44
CA ASP A 192 -18.69 -20.32 -19.23
C ASP A 192 -19.25 -19.02 -19.82
N LYS A 193 -20.41 -19.08 -20.49
CA LYS A 193 -21.08 -17.91 -21.09
C LYS A 193 -21.55 -16.91 -20.03
N TYR A 194 -21.83 -17.35 -18.81
CA TYR A 194 -22.23 -16.48 -17.70
C TYR A 194 -21.18 -15.42 -17.33
N LEU A 195 -19.92 -15.66 -17.68
CA LEU A 195 -18.79 -14.75 -17.46
C LEU A 195 -18.45 -13.89 -18.70
N GLU A 196 -19.23 -13.94 -19.79
CA GLU A 196 -18.88 -13.27 -21.06
C GLU A 196 -18.54 -11.78 -20.89
N GLN A 197 -19.30 -11.05 -20.07
CA GLN A 197 -19.01 -9.64 -19.75
C GLN A 197 -17.70 -9.47 -18.95
N ASP A 198 -17.50 -10.27 -17.90
CA ASP A 198 -16.28 -10.23 -17.09
C ASP A 198 -15.04 -10.59 -17.93
N LYS A 199 -15.18 -11.52 -18.88
CA LYS A 199 -14.10 -11.95 -19.78
C LYS A 199 -13.62 -10.82 -20.68
N TYR A 200 -14.54 -10.01 -21.21
CA TYR A 200 -14.15 -8.87 -22.05
C TYR A 200 -13.19 -7.95 -21.29
N HIS A 201 -13.56 -7.51 -20.09
CA HIS A 201 -12.71 -6.67 -19.26
C HIS A 201 -11.45 -7.41 -18.77
N LEU A 202 -11.55 -8.70 -18.46
CA LEU A 202 -10.40 -9.49 -18.00
C LEU A 202 -9.35 -9.62 -19.12
N ASN A 203 -9.78 -9.80 -20.37
CA ASN A 203 -8.89 -9.83 -21.52
C ASN A 203 -8.16 -8.48 -21.68
N GLU A 204 -8.88 -7.36 -21.61
CA GLU A 204 -8.25 -6.01 -21.64
C GLU A 204 -7.20 -5.84 -20.51
N ALA A 205 -7.51 -6.33 -19.30
CA ALA A 205 -6.57 -6.32 -18.19
C ALA A 205 -5.35 -7.21 -18.44
N ILE A 206 -5.53 -8.43 -18.97
CA ILE A 206 -4.45 -9.36 -19.31
C ILE A 206 -3.57 -8.81 -20.43
N ASP A 207 -4.14 -8.20 -21.46
CA ASP A 207 -3.40 -7.60 -22.56
C ASP A 207 -2.49 -6.49 -22.05
N LEU A 208 -3.03 -5.59 -21.22
CA LEU A 208 -2.25 -4.54 -20.58
C LEU A 208 -1.18 -5.10 -19.62
N TRP A 209 -1.52 -6.15 -18.88
CA TRP A 209 -0.57 -6.87 -18.02
C TRP A 209 0.58 -7.44 -18.84
N ASN A 210 0.32 -7.99 -20.02
CA ASN A 210 1.33 -8.56 -20.90
C ASN A 210 2.22 -7.50 -21.56
N LEU A 211 1.67 -6.31 -21.85
CA LEU A 211 2.43 -5.16 -22.35
C LEU A 211 3.31 -4.49 -21.28
N THR A 212 3.13 -4.82 -20.01
CA THR A 212 3.88 -4.22 -18.90
C THR A 212 5.14 -5.02 -18.61
N GLY A 213 6.26 -4.33 -18.34
CA GLY A 213 7.52 -4.98 -18.00
C GLY A 213 7.40 -5.86 -16.75
N ALA A 214 8.10 -6.99 -16.71
CA ALA A 214 7.94 -8.00 -15.66
C ALA A 214 8.11 -7.46 -14.22
N ALA A 215 9.02 -6.50 -14.02
CA ALA A 215 9.25 -5.87 -12.72
C ALA A 215 8.08 -4.97 -12.26
N ASP A 216 7.40 -4.33 -13.21
CA ASP A 216 6.33 -3.35 -12.95
C ASP A 216 4.95 -4.00 -12.82
N LYS A 217 4.77 -5.18 -13.43
CA LYS A 217 3.51 -5.92 -13.44
C LYS A 217 2.82 -5.96 -12.07
N PRO A 218 3.47 -6.42 -10.97
CA PRO A 218 2.81 -6.48 -9.66
C PRO A 218 2.35 -5.13 -9.11
N TYR A 219 2.84 -4.01 -9.64
CA TYR A 219 2.60 -2.67 -9.13
C TYR A 219 1.85 -1.79 -10.12
N ILE A 220 1.37 -2.33 -11.24
CA ILE A 220 0.83 -1.54 -12.37
C ILE A 220 -0.25 -0.54 -11.94
N ARG A 221 -1.19 -0.93 -11.05
CA ARG A 221 -2.23 -0.02 -10.53
C ARG A 221 -1.68 1.10 -9.64
N LEU A 222 -0.48 0.96 -9.07
CA LEU A 222 0.15 2.05 -8.32
C LEU A 222 0.85 3.06 -9.22
N ILE A 223 1.44 2.61 -10.33
CA ILE A 223 2.33 3.44 -11.17
C ILE A 223 1.67 4.02 -12.43
N ARG A 224 0.54 3.46 -12.89
CA ARG A 224 -0.17 3.89 -14.11
C ARG A 224 -1.51 4.55 -13.81
N GLU A 225 -1.87 5.51 -14.65
CA GLU A 225 -3.16 6.19 -14.64
C GLU A 225 -4.25 5.34 -15.28
N GLY A 226 -5.52 5.55 -14.92
CA GLY A 226 -6.67 4.91 -15.59
C GLY A 226 -6.81 3.40 -15.34
N MET A 227 -6.09 2.86 -14.37
CA MET A 227 -6.08 1.41 -14.08
C MET A 227 -7.31 0.93 -13.31
N ASP A 228 -8.10 1.85 -12.74
CA ASP A 228 -9.24 1.51 -11.88
C ASP A 228 -10.36 0.77 -12.62
N ASN A 229 -10.55 1.06 -13.90
CA ASN A 229 -11.56 0.40 -14.72
C ASN A 229 -11.17 -1.01 -15.16
N LEU A 230 -9.89 -1.37 -15.06
CA LEU A 230 -9.39 -2.69 -15.46
C LEU A 230 -9.12 -3.58 -14.25
N TYR A 231 -8.54 -3.03 -13.19
CA TYR A 231 -8.13 -3.82 -12.01
C TYR A 231 -8.90 -3.46 -10.73
N GLY A 232 -9.96 -2.66 -10.85
CA GLY A 232 -10.84 -2.26 -9.77
C GLY A 232 -11.60 -3.41 -9.14
N TRP A 233 -12.24 -3.14 -8.00
CA TRP A 233 -12.98 -4.15 -7.24
C TRP A 233 -14.12 -4.78 -8.06
N ASN A 234 -14.74 -3.99 -8.93
CA ASN A 234 -15.97 -4.33 -9.65
C ASN A 234 -15.76 -4.87 -11.08
N CYS A 235 -14.55 -4.80 -11.63
CA CYS A 235 -14.30 -5.02 -13.06
C CYS A 235 -14.52 -6.47 -13.51
N HIS A 236 -14.29 -7.44 -12.61
CA HIS A 236 -14.44 -8.87 -12.87
C HIS A 236 -15.14 -9.56 -11.69
N THR A 237 -16.24 -8.97 -11.21
CA THR A 237 -16.88 -9.36 -9.94
C THR A 237 -17.19 -10.85 -9.88
N LYS A 238 -17.77 -11.43 -10.93
CA LYS A 238 -18.16 -12.85 -10.94
C LYS A 238 -16.93 -13.74 -11.02
N THR A 239 -16.00 -13.44 -11.94
CA THR A 239 -14.77 -14.22 -12.10
C THR A 239 -13.93 -14.20 -10.82
N ARG A 240 -13.90 -13.06 -10.14
CA ARG A 240 -13.25 -12.91 -8.84
C ARG A 240 -13.94 -13.71 -7.74
N LEU A 241 -15.27 -13.73 -7.67
CA LEU A 241 -15.98 -14.54 -6.68
C LEU A 241 -15.66 -16.03 -6.86
N TYR A 242 -15.58 -16.50 -8.10
CA TYR A 242 -15.13 -17.86 -8.40
C TYR A 242 -13.68 -18.10 -7.98
N SER A 243 -12.76 -17.17 -8.25
CA SER A 243 -11.36 -17.32 -7.81
C SER A 243 -11.23 -17.33 -6.29
N MET A 244 -12.04 -16.54 -5.57
CA MET A 244 -12.11 -16.56 -4.11
C MET A 244 -12.68 -17.89 -3.58
N ALA A 245 -13.74 -18.42 -4.19
CA ALA A 245 -14.33 -19.69 -3.79
C ALA A 245 -13.35 -20.85 -3.99
N ILE A 246 -12.72 -20.93 -5.16
CA ILE A 246 -11.70 -21.95 -5.46
C ILE A 246 -10.49 -21.80 -4.54
N GLY A 247 -10.02 -20.57 -4.32
CA GLY A 247 -8.90 -20.31 -3.41
C GLY A 247 -9.20 -20.67 -1.95
N LYS A 248 -10.43 -20.45 -1.48
CA LYS A 248 -10.88 -20.88 -0.15
C LYS A 248 -10.82 -22.40 -0.03
N THR A 249 -11.40 -23.12 -1.00
CA THR A 249 -11.37 -24.59 -1.03
C THR A 249 -9.94 -25.13 -1.08
N ALA A 250 -9.06 -24.54 -1.90
CA ALA A 250 -7.65 -24.92 -1.96
C ALA A 250 -6.92 -24.71 -0.62
N CYS A 251 -7.21 -23.61 0.08
CA CYS A 251 -6.65 -23.34 1.41
C CYS A 251 -7.15 -24.35 2.47
N GLU A 252 -8.44 -24.70 2.44
CA GLU A 252 -9.04 -25.69 3.35
C GLU A 252 -8.47 -27.10 3.12
N ILE A 253 -8.31 -27.52 1.86
CA ILE A 253 -7.66 -28.79 1.50
C ILE A 253 -6.21 -28.82 1.99
N ASN A 254 -5.43 -27.76 1.72
CA ASN A 254 -4.04 -27.69 2.17
C ASN A 254 -3.91 -27.70 3.69
N ARG A 255 -4.81 -27.05 4.43
CA ARG A 255 -4.85 -27.15 5.90
C ARG A 255 -5.14 -28.56 6.38
N THR A 256 -6.06 -29.25 5.71
CA THR A 256 -6.41 -30.63 6.06
C THR A 256 -5.24 -31.58 5.79
N LEU A 257 -4.55 -31.40 4.66
CA LEU A 257 -3.36 -32.19 4.30
C LEU A 257 -2.14 -31.87 5.19
N ALA A 258 -1.98 -30.63 5.65
CA ALA A 258 -0.89 -30.25 6.56
C ALA A 258 -1.08 -30.76 8.01
N CYS A 259 -2.27 -31.26 8.35
CA CYS A 259 -2.59 -31.84 9.66
C CYS A 259 -2.52 -33.39 9.67
N HIS A 260 -2.10 -34.02 8.57
CA HIS A 260 -1.85 -35.46 8.44
C HIS A 260 -0.37 -35.75 8.18
#